data_AF-A0A967UVX8-F1
#
_entry.id   AF-A0A967UVX8-F1
#
_cell.length_a   1.000
_cell.length_b   1.000
_cell.length_c   1.000
_cell.angle_alpha   90.00
_cell.angle_beta   90.00
_cell.angle_gamma   90.00
#
_symmetry.space_group_name_H-M   'P 1'
#
loop_
_entity.id
_entity.type
_entity.pdbx_description
1 polymer ?
#
loop_
_entity_poly.entity_id
_entity_poly.type
_entity_poly.pdbx_seq_one_letter_code
_entity_poly.pdbx_strand_id
1 'polypeptide(L)'
;VLDVCPSSVADPAVLRSAVDRTALWAGRGRKAFLAHPDAIRRQCQFGIVQGGTDEALRVESAQRTVALDFDGYAVGGLSVGEERSEMLHGLDA
;
A
#
# COMPACT_ATOMS: atom_id res chain seq x y z
N VAL A 1 -7.69 1.99 -4.96
CA VAL A 1 -6.75 3.10 -4.64
C VAL A 1 -5.66 3.12 -5.70
N LEU A 2 -4.97 4.24 -5.91
CA LEU A 2 -3.77 4.28 -6.75
C LEU A 2 -2.53 4.17 -5.85
N ASP A 3 -1.53 3.43 -6.31
CA ASP A 3 -0.28 3.17 -5.60
C ASP A 3 0.93 3.24 -6.55
N VAL A 4 2.12 3.08 -5.98
CA VAL A 4 3.37 2.90 -6.72
C VAL A 4 3.96 1.57 -6.30
N CYS A 5 4.26 0.71 -7.27
CA CYS A 5 4.87 -0.60 -7.08
C CYS A 5 6.30 -0.60 -7.63
N PRO A 6 7.33 -0.42 -6.78
CA PRO A 6 8.74 -0.55 -7.18
C PRO A 6 9.14 -2.00 -7.48
N SER A 7 10.26 -2.17 -8.19
CA SER A 7 10.95 -3.46 -8.32
C SER A 7 11.52 -3.93 -6.98
N SER A 8 11.68 -5.25 -6.78
CA SER A 8 12.30 -5.82 -5.57
C SER A 8 13.74 -5.37 -5.35
N VAL A 9 14.46 -5.03 -6.42
CA VAL A 9 15.85 -4.55 -6.38
C VAL A 9 15.96 -3.02 -6.47
N ALA A 10 14.86 -2.30 -6.23
CA ALA A 10 14.88 -0.85 -6.22
C ALA A 10 15.74 -0.30 -5.07
N ASP A 11 16.35 0.85 -5.31
CA ASP A 11 17.08 1.58 -4.27
C ASP A 11 16.15 1.89 -3.06
N PRO A 12 16.63 1.79 -1.80
CA PRO A 12 15.81 2.09 -0.62
C PRO A 12 15.12 3.46 -0.66
N ALA A 13 15.74 4.48 -1.27
CA ALA A 13 15.13 5.80 -1.43
C ALA A 13 13.93 5.79 -2.39
N VAL A 14 13.94 4.92 -3.40
CA VAL A 14 12.80 4.72 -4.31
C VAL A 14 11.66 4.03 -3.56
N LEU A 15 11.97 3.04 -2.72
CA LEU A 15 10.98 2.34 -1.90
C LEU A 15 10.29 3.28 -0.92
N ARG A 16 11.06 4.09 -0.18
CA ARG A 16 10.55 5.18 0.69
C ARG A 16 9.63 6.13 -0.08
N SER A 17 10.07 6.61 -1.24
CA SER A 17 9.30 7.54 -2.06
C SER A 17 7.98 6.91 -2.56
N ALA A 18 7.99 5.62 -2.85
CA ALA A 18 6.79 4.88 -3.25
C ALA A 18 5.79 4.73 -2.10
N VAL A 19 6.24 4.44 -0.88
CA VAL A 19 5.38 4.40 0.32
C VAL A 19 4.76 5.76 0.59
N ASP A 20 5.54 6.85 0.54
CA ASP A 20 5.01 8.21 0.74
C ASP A 20 3.97 8.59 -0.32
N ARG A 21 4.27 8.34 -1.59
CA ARG A 21 3.34 8.66 -2.68
C ARG A 21 2.06 7.84 -2.59
N THR A 22 2.18 6.55 -2.26
CA THR A 22 1.04 5.66 -2.07
C THR A 22 0.15 6.15 -0.92
N ALA A 23 0.71 6.54 0.21
CA ALA A 23 -0.06 7.10 1.33
C ALA A 23 -0.79 8.40 0.94
N LEU A 24 -0.09 9.31 0.25
CA LEU A 24 -0.69 10.56 -0.25
C LEU A 24 -1.86 10.28 -1.22
N TRP A 25 -1.68 9.34 -2.14
CA TRP A 25 -2.71 8.98 -3.10
C TRP A 25 -3.86 8.20 -2.47
N ALA A 26 -3.60 7.36 -1.47
CA ALA A 26 -4.61 6.68 -0.68
C ALA A 26 -5.54 7.68 0.02
N GLY A 27 -4.99 8.69 0.70
CA GLY A 27 -5.80 9.72 1.36
C GLY A 27 -6.65 10.52 0.37
N ARG A 28 -6.08 10.92 -0.76
CA ARG A 28 -6.81 11.62 -1.83
C ARG A 28 -7.91 10.75 -2.42
N GLY A 29 -7.61 9.49 -2.70
CA GLY A 29 -8.54 8.52 -3.26
C GLY A 29 -9.69 8.17 -2.31
N ARG A 30 -9.41 8.05 -1.00
CA ARG A 30 -10.44 7.83 0.03
C ARG A 30 -11.39 9.01 0.11
N LYS A 31 -10.86 10.24 0.17
CA LYS A 31 -11.68 11.46 0.17
C LYS A 31 -12.59 11.54 -1.06
N ALA A 32 -12.06 11.26 -2.26
CA ALA A 32 -12.84 11.29 -3.49
C ALA A 32 -13.93 10.21 -3.51
N PHE A 33 -13.61 9.00 -3.06
CA PHE A 33 -14.56 7.88 -2.98
C PHE A 33 -15.72 8.18 -2.02
N LEU A 34 -15.42 8.71 -0.83
CA LEU A 34 -16.44 9.07 0.15
C LEU A 34 -17.34 10.24 -0.30
N ALA A 35 -16.82 11.12 -1.16
CA ALA A 35 -17.61 12.21 -1.74
C ALA A 35 -18.55 11.74 -2.87
N HIS A 36 -18.38 10.50 -3.38
CA HIS A 36 -19.16 10.00 -4.51
C HIS A 36 -20.40 9.22 -4.02
N PRO A 37 -21.64 9.74 -4.20
CA PRO A 37 -22.86 9.20 -3.56
C PRO A 37 -23.16 7.73 -3.89
N ASP A 38 -22.82 7.29 -5.10
CA ASP A 38 -23.06 5.92 -5.55
C ASP A 38 -21.93 4.95 -5.22
N ALA A 39 -20.71 5.45 -4.97
CA ALA A 39 -19.54 4.60 -4.80
C ALA A 39 -19.64 3.80 -3.51
N ILE A 40 -19.98 4.47 -2.39
CA ILE A 40 -20.15 3.84 -1.07
C ILE A 40 -21.24 2.75 -1.07
N ARG A 41 -22.28 2.89 -1.91
CA ARG A 41 -23.40 1.94 -1.96
C ARG A 41 -23.18 0.74 -2.88
N ARG A 42 -22.22 0.83 -3.81
CA ARG A 42 -22.08 -0.14 -4.91
C ARG A 42 -20.69 -0.75 -5.03
N GLN A 43 -19.70 -0.20 -4.34
CA GLN A 43 -18.30 -0.58 -4.52
C GLN A 43 -17.63 -0.69 -3.15
N CYS A 44 -16.63 -1.57 -3.07
CA CYS A 44 -15.68 -1.58 -1.97
C CYS A 44 -14.37 -0.91 -2.45
N GLN A 45 -13.72 -0.18 -1.57
CA GLN A 45 -12.43 0.42 -1.81
C GLN A 45 -11.38 -0.21 -0.90
N PHE A 46 -10.33 -0.76 -1.51
CA PHE A 46 -9.21 -1.37 -0.81
C PHE A 46 -8.01 -0.41 -0.76
N GLY A 47 -7.44 -0.26 0.43
CA GLY A 47 -6.12 0.34 0.63
C GLY A 47 -5.02 -0.66 0.25
N ILE A 48 -3.84 -0.16 -0.14
CA ILE A 48 -2.73 -1.00 -0.57
C ILE A 48 -1.51 -0.65 0.30
N VAL A 49 -1.08 -1.62 1.11
CA VAL A 49 0.16 -1.53 1.88
C VAL A 49 1.33 -1.78 0.93
N GLN A 50 2.29 -0.86 0.93
CA GLN A 50 3.55 -0.97 0.17
C GLN A 50 4.72 -1.05 1.16
N GLY A 51 5.95 -1.13 0.64
CA GLY A 51 7.15 -1.24 1.47
C GLY A 51 8.05 -2.41 1.11
N GLY A 52 7.72 -3.18 0.07
CA GLY A 52 8.61 -4.23 -0.44
C GLY A 52 8.98 -5.23 0.66
N THR A 53 10.25 -5.59 0.75
CA THR A 53 10.78 -6.50 1.78
C THR A 53 11.31 -5.75 3.02
N ASP A 54 11.11 -4.43 3.11
CA ASP A 54 11.53 -3.60 4.25
C ASP A 54 10.44 -3.57 5.34
N GLU A 55 10.72 -4.22 6.48
CA GLU A 55 9.80 -4.37 7.61
C GLU A 55 9.35 -3.01 8.20
N ALA A 56 10.27 -2.06 8.36
CA ALA A 56 9.95 -0.78 8.96
C ALA A 56 9.01 0.04 8.06
N LEU A 57 9.27 0.03 6.76
CA LEU A 57 8.41 0.69 5.77
C LEU A 57 7.05 0.01 5.65
N ARG A 58 6.98 -1.33 5.79
CA ARG A 58 5.74 -2.09 5.84
C ARG A 58 4.85 -1.68 6.99
N VAL A 59 5.38 -1.70 8.20
CA VAL A 59 4.65 -1.32 9.42
C VAL A 59 4.13 0.11 9.30
N GLU A 60 4.98 1.03 8.84
CA GLU A 60 4.59 2.42 8.64
C GLU A 60 3.48 2.57 7.58
N SER A 61 3.62 1.89 6.43
CA SER A 61 2.62 1.91 5.35
C SER A 61 1.29 1.34 5.82
N ALA A 62 1.31 0.26 6.59
CA ALA A 62 0.12 -0.36 7.17
C ALA A 62 -0.59 0.61 8.13
N GLN A 63 0.14 1.22 9.07
CA GLN A 63 -0.42 2.19 10.02
C GLN A 63 -1.09 3.37 9.31
N ARG A 64 -0.40 3.97 8.32
CA ARG A 64 -0.94 5.09 7.54
C ARG A 64 -2.18 4.69 6.73
N THR A 65 -2.20 3.48 6.19
CA THR A 65 -3.31 2.99 5.35
C THR A 65 -4.53 2.63 6.19
N VAL A 66 -4.34 1.94 7.32
CA VAL A 66 -5.42 1.58 8.26
C VAL A 66 -6.08 2.81 8.87
N ALA A 67 -5.32 3.88 9.13
CA ALA A 67 -5.87 5.14 9.63
C ALA A 67 -6.88 5.80 8.66
N LEU A 68 -6.96 5.38 7.40
CA LEU A 68 -7.91 5.88 6.40
C LEU A 68 -9.22 5.07 6.33
N ASP A 69 -9.31 3.97 7.08
CA ASP A 69 -10.52 3.14 7.26
C ASP A 69 -11.12 2.66 5.93
N PHE A 70 -10.39 1.83 5.20
CA PHE A 70 -10.85 1.21 3.94
C PHE A 70 -11.71 -0.03 4.20
N ASP A 71 -12.47 -0.46 3.18
CA ASP A 71 -13.31 -1.66 3.25
C ASP A 71 -12.48 -2.96 3.26
N GLY A 72 -11.21 -2.86 2.87
CA GLY A 72 -10.24 -3.94 2.94
C GLY A 72 -8.82 -3.44 2.68
N TYR A 73 -7.84 -4.30 2.95
CA TYR A 73 -6.42 -3.97 2.89
C TYR A 73 -5.69 -5.03 2.07
N ALA A 74 -5.05 -4.60 0.98
CA ALA A 74 -4.21 -5.43 0.14
C ALA A 74 -2.74 -5.29 0.54
N VAL A 75 -2.00 -6.39 0.39
CA VAL A 75 -0.53 -6.38 0.49
C VAL A 75 0.03 -6.26 -0.93
N GLY A 76 0.59 -5.09 -1.24
CA GLY A 76 1.22 -4.79 -2.52
C GLY A 76 2.75 -4.86 -2.45
N GLY A 77 3.41 -4.81 -3.60
CA GLY A 77 4.87 -4.76 -3.68
C GLY A 77 5.58 -6.08 -3.31
N LEU A 78 4.89 -7.21 -3.45
CA LEU A 78 5.44 -8.57 -3.36
C LEU A 78 5.16 -9.34 -4.65
N SER A 79 5.88 -10.44 -4.83
CA SER A 79 5.94 -11.25 -6.04
C SER A 79 6.43 -10.45 -7.26
N VAL A 80 7.41 -9.57 -7.05
CA VAL A 80 7.98 -8.67 -8.07
C VAL A 80 9.44 -8.99 -8.41
N GLY A 81 9.93 -10.14 -7.97
CA GLY A 81 11.24 -10.70 -8.33
C GLY A 81 12.16 -10.96 -7.14
N GLU A 82 11.69 -10.74 -5.91
CA GLU A 82 12.37 -11.14 -4.69
C GLU A 82 12.35 -12.66 -4.48
N GLU A 83 13.24 -13.17 -3.64
CA GLU A 83 13.24 -14.58 -3.26
C GLU A 83 12.02 -14.90 -2.37
N ARG A 84 11.55 -16.15 -2.43
CA ARG A 84 10.35 -16.56 -1.66
C ARG A 84 10.51 -16.32 -0.16
N SER A 85 11.72 -16.48 0.39
CA SER A 85 11.99 -16.22 1.81
C SER A 85 11.87 -14.73 2.16
N GLU A 86 12.31 -13.84 1.26
CA GLU A 86 12.22 -12.39 1.46
C GLU A 86 10.76 -11.93 1.38
N MET A 87 9.99 -12.49 0.43
CA MET A 87 8.55 -12.27 0.33
C MET A 87 7.83 -12.66 1.63
N LEU A 88 8.15 -13.83 2.19
CA LEU A 88 7.55 -14.30 3.45
C LEU A 88 7.94 -13.42 4.63
N HIS A 89 9.20 -13.00 4.71
CA HIS A 89 9.65 -12.08 5.75
C HIS A 89 8.86 -10.76 5.72
N GLY A 90 8.62 -10.19 4.53
CA GLY A 90 7.80 -8.99 4.39
C GLY A 90 6.31 -9.18 4.72
N LEU A 91 5.81 -10.43 4.77
CA LEU A 91 4.44 -10.76 5.20
C LEU A 91 4.31 -10.91 6.73
N ASP A 92 5.40 -11.24 7.41
CA ASP A 92 5.45 -11.41 8.87
C ASP A 92 5.65 -10.08 9.64
N ALA A 93 5.90 -8.99 8.90
CA ALA A 93 6.12 -7.62 9.38
C ALA A 93 4.90 -6.99 10.08
#